data_AF-A0A7K0C4V7-F1
#
_entry.id   AF-A0A7K0C4V7-F1
#
_cell.length_a   1.000
_cell.length_b   1.000
_cell.length_c   1.000
_cell.angle_alpha   90.00
_cell.angle_beta   90.00
_cell.angle_gamma   90.00
#
_symmetry.space_group_name_H-M   'P 1'
#
loop_
_entity.id
_entity.type
_entity.pdbx_description
1 polymer ?
#
loop_
_entity_poly.entity_id
_entity_poly.type
_entity_poly.pdbx_seq_one_letter_code
_entity_poly.pdbx_strand_id
1 'polypeptide(L)' 'MATILWLIAVALVIAGIYVIVARRDLLWGIVLIIVGLLVGPGGVSIFNP' A
#
# COMPACT_ATOMS: atom_id res chain seq x y z
N MET A 1 -14.92 -7.66 8.65
CA MET A 1 -13.91 -6.59 8.88
C MET A 1 -12.69 -6.66 7.95
N ALA A 2 -12.20 -7.84 7.54
CA ALA A 2 -10.99 -7.97 6.71
C ALA A 2 -11.04 -7.32 5.30
N THR A 3 -12.24 -7.17 4.73
CA THR A 3 -12.43 -6.61 3.38
C THR A 3 -12.12 -5.11 3.29
N ILE A 4 -12.33 -4.34 4.37
CA ILE A 4 -12.08 -2.89 4.40
C ILE A 4 -10.57 -2.59 4.45
N LEU A 5 -9.81 -3.32 5.26
CA LEU A 5 -8.34 -3.17 5.32
C LEU A 5 -7.68 -3.51 3.98
N TRP A 6 -8.18 -4.54 3.29
CA TRP A 6 -7.72 -4.90 1.95
C TRP A 6 -8.01 -3.80 0.92
N LEU A 7 -9.21 -3.20 0.95
CA LEU A 7 -9.58 -2.06 0.09
C LEU A 7 -8.67 -0.84 0.31
N ILE A 8 -8.35 -0.53 1.58
CA ILE A 8 -7.44 0.58 1.93
C ILE A 8 -6.00 0.26 1.45
N ALA A 9 -5.56 -0.99 1.55
CA ALA A 9 -4.27 -1.42 1.05
C ALA A 9 -4.15 -1.29 -0.48
N VAL A 10 -5.19 -1.69 -1.22
CA VAL A 10 -5.24 -1.51 -2.68
C VAL A 10 -5.18 -0.02 -3.05
N ALA A 11 -5.90 0.84 -2.33
CA ALA A 11 -5.86 2.28 -2.55
C ALA A 11 -4.47 2.89 -2.29
N LEU A 12 -3.77 2.46 -1.23
CA LEU A 12 -2.42 2.91 -0.92
C LEU A 12 -1.39 2.48 -1.97
N VAL A 13 -1.50 1.26 -2.50
CA VAL A 13 -0.64 0.77 -3.58
C VAL A 13 -0.86 1.58 -4.87
N ILE A 14 -2.11 1.87 -5.21
CA ILE A 14 -2.45 2.73 -6.36
C ILE A 14 -1.88 4.14 -6.16
N ALA A 15 -1.97 4.70 -4.95
CA ALA A 15 -1.38 6.00 -4.62
C ALA A 15 0.15 6.00 -4.75
N GLY A 16 0.82 4.92 -4.33
CA GLY A 16 2.27 4.75 -4.51
C GLY A 16 2.70 4.73 -5.98
N ILE A 17 1.99 3.97 -6.82
CA ILE A 17 2.22 3.96 -8.28
C ILE A 17 1.95 5.35 -8.87
N TYR A 18 0.88 6.01 -8.45
CA TYR A 18 0.55 7.36 -8.92
C TYR A 18 1.65 8.37 -8.60
N VAL A 19 2.26 8.32 -7.42
CA VAL A 19 3.37 9.22 -7.06
C VAL A 19 4.61 8.98 -7.91
N ILE A 20 4.96 7.72 -8.18
CA ILE A 20 6.08 7.38 -9.09
C ILE A 20 5.82 7.94 -10.48
N VAL A 21 4.62 7.71 -11.02
CA VAL A 21 4.31 8.01 -12.42
C VAL A 21 4.03 9.50 -12.64
N ALA A 22 3.26 10.13 -11.74
CA ALA A 22 2.82 11.51 -11.90
C ALA A 22 3.88 12.53 -11.47
N ARG A 23 4.67 12.23 -10.42
CA ARG A 23 5.70 13.16 -9.91
C ARG A 23 7.12 12.79 -10.32
N ARG A 24 7.34 11.64 -10.97
CA ARG A 24 8.67 11.05 -11.25
C ARG A 24 9.54 10.93 -9.99
N ASP A 25 8.90 10.94 -8.83
CA ASP A 25 9.58 10.97 -7.54
C ASP A 25 9.68 9.54 -7.01
N LEU A 26 10.78 8.90 -7.41
CA LEU A 26 11.03 7.48 -7.16
C LEU A 26 11.06 7.18 -5.66
N LEU A 27 11.57 8.13 -4.85
CA LEU A 27 11.77 7.94 -3.42
C LEU A 27 10.43 7.82 -2.68
N TRP A 28 9.53 8.78 -2.88
CA TRP A 28 8.21 8.78 -2.25
C TRP A 28 7.32 7.63 -2.73
N GLY A 29 7.45 7.27 -4.00
CA GLY A 29 6.80 6.12 -4.58
C GLY A 29 7.15 4.78 -3.93
N ILE A 30 8.44 4.53 -3.75
CA ILE A 30 8.93 3.31 -3.07
C ILE A 30 8.44 3.27 -1.63
N VAL A 31 8.51 4.40 -0.90
CA VAL A 31 8.01 4.49 0.48
C VAL A 31 6.53 4.14 0.57
N LEU A 32 5.69 4.68 -0.33
CA LEU A 32 4.26 4.40 -0.37
C LEU A 32 3.95 2.95 -0.75
N ILE A 33 4.74 2.33 -1.64
CA ILE A 33 4.58 0.91 -1.99
C ILE A 33 4.93 0.01 -0.79
N ILE A 34 5.99 0.31 -0.05
CA ILE A 34 6.37 -0.46 1.15
C ILE A 34 5.29 -0.34 2.23
N VAL A 35 4.78 0.88 2.46
CA VAL A 35 3.67 1.09 3.40
C VAL A 35 2.41 0.36 2.94
N GLY A 36 2.09 0.39 1.64
CA GLY A 36 0.95 -0.34 1.07
C GLY A 36 1.07 -1.85 1.22
N LEU A 37 2.26 -2.43 1.04
CA LEU A 37 2.53 -3.86 1.23
C LEU A 37 2.47 -4.28 2.71
N LEU A 38 2.97 -3.43 3.62
CA LEU A 38 2.89 -3.63 5.06
C LEU A 38 1.46 -3.52 5.60
N VAL A 39 0.60 -2.72 4.97
CA VAL A 39 -0.82 -2.59 5.35
C VAL A 39 -1.69 -3.65 4.67
N GLY A 40 -1.32 -4.09 3.46
CA GLY A 40 -1.97 -5.17 2.72
C GLY A 40 -1.61 -6.55 3.26
N PRO A 41 -1.06 -7.48 2.45
CA PRO A 41 -0.85 -8.85 2.89
C PRO A 41 0.03 -8.96 4.14
N GLY A 42 1.08 -8.15 4.27
CA GLY A 42 1.95 -8.17 5.44
C GLY A 42 1.28 -7.70 6.74
N GLY A 43 0.22 -6.90 6.66
CA GLY A 43 -0.48 -6.34 7.82
C GLY A 43 -1.67 -7.20 8.23
N VAL A 44 -2.50 -7.62 7.27
CA VAL A 44 -3.60 -8.56 7.55
C VAL A 44 -3.11 -9.96 7.94
N SER A 45 -1.92 -10.39 7.51
CA SER A 45 -1.35 -11.69 7.94
C SER A 45 -0.93 -11.72 9.41
N ILE A 46 -0.64 -10.58 10.04
CA ILE A 46 -0.24 -10.53 11.47
C ILE A 46 -1.48 -10.55 12.38
N PHE A 47 -2.63 -10.10 11.87
CA PHE A 47 -3.87 -9.97 12.64
C PHE A 47 -4.89 -11.09 12.39
N ASN A 48 -4.54 -12.13 11.64
CA ASN A 48 -5.41 -13.29 11.45
C ASN A 48 -4.61 -14.61 11.66
N PRO A 49 -4.64 -15.22 12.87
CA PRO A 49 -4.19 -16.61 13.05
C PRO A 49 -5.06 -17.61 12.27
#